data_AF-I4D1L0-F1
#
_entry.id   AF-I4D1L0-F1
#
_cell.length_a   1.000
_cell.length_b   1.000
_cell.length_c   1.000
_cell.angle_alpha   90.00
_cell.angle_beta   90.00
_cell.angle_gamma   90.00
#
_symmetry.space_group_name_H-M   'P 1'
#
loop_
_entity.id
_entity.type
_entity.pdbx_description
1 polymer ?
#
loop_
_entity_poly.entity_id
_entity_poly.type
_entity_poly.pdbx_seq_one_letter_code
_entity_poly.pdbx_strand_id
1 'polypeptide(L)'
;MNYEIVIISNRLLLSREAQSCLEGLNSRIFNGTNYPSFSKIVNVSITSSNFETIIICNDKARPTPKAVGKILTMLEDGWGLVALYRFGFFGFKKDLIRKIGFFDERFIGGGYEDVDFARRLKEANIGYYENEEIDYIYLPTSWNYEKSSFARDQYFKKWKEEGYVITRRLAEEKYDYNIGPYQGTIFIEFDKSILMPYQGNIKEIIMKTDLEE
;
A
#
# COMPACT_ATOMS: atom_id res chain seq x y z
N MET A 1 9.07 12.10 -16.85
CA MET A 1 8.89 11.68 -15.44
C MET A 1 8.37 10.25 -15.44
N ASN A 2 8.92 9.33 -14.64
CA ASN A 2 8.57 7.90 -14.64
C ASN A 2 7.65 7.51 -13.45
N TYR A 3 6.79 8.42 -13.02
CA TYR A 3 5.88 8.19 -11.90
C TYR A 3 4.53 8.87 -12.11
N GLU A 4 3.50 8.39 -11.42
CA GLU A 4 2.20 9.07 -11.29
C GLU A 4 1.76 9.06 -9.82
N ILE A 5 1.18 10.17 -9.37
CA ILE A 5 0.51 10.27 -8.08
C ILE A 5 -0.99 10.13 -8.30
N VAL A 6 -1.60 9.12 -7.69
CA VAL A 6 -3.04 8.88 -7.77
C VAL A 6 -3.68 9.29 -6.44
N ILE A 7 -4.50 10.34 -6.51
CA ILE A 7 -5.22 10.90 -5.37
C ILE A 7 -6.58 10.21 -5.26
N ILE A 8 -6.67 9.25 -4.35
CA ILE A 8 -7.88 8.45 -4.11
C ILE A 8 -8.82 9.22 -3.19
N SER A 9 -10.08 9.38 -3.63
CA SER A 9 -11.09 10.07 -2.82
C SER A 9 -12.52 9.74 -3.25
N ASN A 10 -13.47 9.94 -2.33
CA ASN A 10 -14.89 10.12 -2.62
C ASN A 10 -15.39 11.53 -2.25
N ARG A 11 -14.48 12.46 -1.92
CA ARG A 11 -14.74 13.86 -1.51
C ARG A 11 -14.00 14.82 -2.43
N LEU A 12 -14.70 15.32 -3.44
CA LEU A 12 -14.12 16.14 -4.50
C LEU A 12 -13.36 17.39 -4.00
N LEU A 13 -13.85 18.05 -2.95
CA LEU A 13 -13.17 19.24 -2.41
C LEU A 13 -11.81 18.87 -1.80
N LEU A 14 -11.78 17.85 -0.94
CA LEU A 14 -10.55 17.43 -0.27
C LEU A 14 -9.52 16.84 -1.24
N SER A 15 -9.96 16.14 -2.30
CA SER A 15 -9.03 15.65 -3.32
C SER A 15 -8.41 16.78 -4.15
N ARG A 16 -9.16 17.86 -4.43
CA ARG A 16 -8.62 19.06 -5.08
C ARG A 16 -7.61 19.79 -4.20
N GLU A 17 -7.86 19.88 -2.90
CA GLU A 17 -6.90 20.44 -1.94
C GLU A 17 -5.64 19.58 -1.82
N ALA A 18 -5.77 18.25 -1.78
CA ALA A 18 -4.60 17.37 -1.83
C ALA A 18 -3.83 17.52 -3.15
N GLN A 19 -4.54 17.72 -4.27
CA GLN A 19 -3.93 17.93 -5.58
C GLN A 19 -3.20 19.26 -5.68
N SER A 20 -3.72 20.34 -5.06
CA SER A 20 -3.03 21.64 -5.08
C SER A 20 -1.70 21.61 -4.33
N CYS A 21 -1.56 20.76 -3.31
CA CYS A 21 -0.27 20.51 -2.65
C CYS A 21 0.79 19.89 -3.59
N LEU A 22 0.36 19.35 -4.74
CA LEU A 22 1.16 18.64 -5.73
C LEU A 22 1.23 19.40 -7.07
N GLU A 23 1.00 20.72 -7.05
CA GLU A 23 1.07 21.56 -8.25
C GLU A 23 2.42 21.39 -8.98
N GLY A 24 2.35 21.21 -10.30
CA GLY A 24 3.52 20.96 -11.15
C GLY A 24 4.04 19.52 -11.14
N LEU A 25 3.45 18.61 -10.37
CA LEU A 25 3.78 17.18 -10.37
C LEU A 25 2.74 16.35 -11.13
N ASN A 26 3.15 15.18 -11.62
CA ASN A 26 2.25 14.28 -12.34
C ASN A 26 1.25 13.64 -11.38
N SER A 27 0.10 14.28 -11.21
CA SER A 27 -0.96 13.82 -10.30
C SER A 27 -2.33 13.82 -10.97
N ARG A 28 -3.15 12.83 -10.60
CA ARG A 28 -4.56 12.78 -11.00
C ARG A 28 -5.45 12.39 -9.83
N ILE A 29 -6.68 12.87 -9.85
CA ILE A 29 -7.72 12.45 -8.91
C ILE A 29 -8.40 11.18 -9.43
N PHE A 30 -8.54 10.19 -8.57
CA PHE A 30 -9.31 8.99 -8.82
C PHE A 30 -10.52 8.94 -7.89
N ASN A 31 -11.71 8.90 -8.48
CA ASN A 31 -12.95 8.77 -7.72
C ASN A 31 -13.16 7.29 -7.34
N GLY A 32 -12.96 6.97 -6.06
CA GLY A 32 -13.14 5.60 -5.54
C GLY A 32 -14.56 5.27 -5.12
N THR A 33 -15.56 6.11 -5.41
CA THR A 33 -16.97 5.86 -5.04
C THR A 33 -17.45 4.50 -5.59
N ASN A 34 -18.20 3.76 -4.77
CA ASN A 34 -18.77 2.43 -5.07
C ASN A 34 -17.77 1.28 -5.25
N TYR A 35 -16.48 1.50 -4.98
CA TYR A 35 -15.53 0.40 -4.91
C TYR A 35 -15.74 -0.39 -3.61
N PRO A 36 -15.54 -1.72 -3.58
CA PRO A 36 -15.86 -2.56 -2.43
C PRO A 36 -14.80 -2.55 -1.32
N SER A 37 -13.58 -2.11 -1.62
CA SER A 37 -12.45 -2.12 -0.67
C SER A 37 -11.35 -1.14 -1.09
N PHE A 38 -10.51 -0.76 -0.14
CA PHE A 38 -9.30 0.02 -0.42
C PHE A 38 -8.36 -0.72 -1.38
N SER A 39 -8.16 -2.03 -1.16
CA SER A 39 -7.35 -2.90 -2.02
C SER A 39 -7.76 -2.82 -3.49
N LYS A 40 -9.07 -2.88 -3.80
CA LYS A 40 -9.56 -2.76 -5.18
C LYS A 40 -9.20 -1.40 -5.79
N ILE A 41 -9.38 -0.33 -5.03
CA ILE A 41 -9.10 1.03 -5.49
C ILE A 41 -7.61 1.19 -5.81
N VAL A 42 -6.73 0.67 -4.94
CA VAL A 42 -5.28 0.69 -5.17
C VAL A 42 -4.90 -0.15 -6.38
N ASN A 43 -5.43 -1.37 -6.53
CA ASN A 43 -5.16 -2.22 -7.69
C ASN A 43 -5.59 -1.57 -9.01
N VAL A 44 -6.76 -0.92 -9.05
CA VAL A 44 -7.19 -0.15 -10.23
C VAL A 44 -6.30 1.06 -10.48
N SER A 45 -5.81 1.72 -9.42
CA SER A 45 -4.85 2.81 -9.56
C SER A 45 -3.54 2.35 -10.18
N ILE A 46 -3.05 1.17 -9.79
CA ILE A 46 -1.86 0.52 -10.36
C ILE A 46 -2.08 0.20 -11.85
N THR A 47 -3.19 -0.45 -12.19
CA THR A 47 -3.43 -0.99 -13.54
C THR A 47 -3.83 0.07 -14.55
N SER A 48 -4.50 1.14 -14.10
CA SER A 48 -4.87 2.27 -14.97
C SER A 48 -3.72 3.21 -15.29
N SER A 49 -2.62 3.15 -14.55
CA SER A 49 -1.45 3.96 -14.79
C SER A 49 -0.49 3.28 -15.78
N ASN A 50 0.14 4.05 -16.68
CA ASN A 50 1.20 3.53 -17.55
C ASN A 50 2.61 3.67 -16.94
N PHE A 51 2.73 4.32 -15.79
CA PHE A 51 4.02 4.57 -15.14
C PHE A 51 4.44 3.37 -14.28
N GLU A 52 5.76 3.18 -14.15
CA GLU A 52 6.32 2.10 -13.33
C GLU A 52 6.25 2.45 -11.83
N THR A 53 6.46 3.71 -11.48
CA THR A 53 6.37 4.17 -10.09
C THR A 53 4.98 4.74 -9.83
N ILE A 54 4.31 4.25 -8.79
CA ILE A 54 3.00 4.72 -8.38
C ILE A 54 3.12 5.29 -6.97
N ILE A 55 2.54 6.46 -6.77
CA ILE A 55 2.37 7.06 -5.45
C ILE A 55 0.87 7.17 -5.20
N ILE A 56 0.40 6.55 -4.14
CA ILE A 56 -0.98 6.66 -3.67
C ILE A 56 -1.06 7.77 -2.63
N CYS A 57 -2.02 8.66 -2.82
CA CYS A 57 -2.32 9.75 -1.90
C CYS A 57 -3.81 9.68 -1.57
N ASN A 58 -4.18 9.65 -0.30
CA ASN A 58 -5.58 9.88 0.06
C ASN A 58 -5.87 11.39 0.12
N ASP A 59 -7.16 11.73 0.19
CA ASP A 59 -7.64 13.12 0.20
C ASP A 59 -7.37 13.89 1.50
N LYS A 60 -6.88 13.24 2.55
CA LYS A 60 -6.52 13.84 3.84
C LYS A 60 -5.04 14.20 3.93
N ALA A 61 -4.19 13.57 3.13
CA ALA A 61 -2.77 13.87 3.06
C ALA A 61 -2.54 15.28 2.49
N ARG A 62 -1.55 15.98 3.04
CA ARG A 62 -1.07 17.28 2.56
C ARG A 62 0.42 17.17 2.24
N PRO A 63 0.78 16.42 1.17
CA PRO A 63 2.18 16.18 0.82
C PRO A 63 2.85 17.46 0.30
N THR A 64 4.18 17.43 0.18
CA THR A 64 4.94 18.50 -0.48
C THR A 64 5.75 17.92 -1.65
N PRO A 65 6.21 18.74 -2.61
CA PRO A 65 7.13 18.28 -3.64
C PRO A 65 8.40 17.62 -3.08
N LYS A 66 8.88 18.09 -1.91
CA LYS A 66 10.00 17.49 -1.19
C LYS A 66 9.67 16.06 -0.71
N ALA A 67 8.45 15.83 -0.20
CA ALA A 67 8.02 14.51 0.24
C ALA A 67 7.92 13.53 -0.95
N VAL A 68 7.40 13.98 -2.10
CA VAL A 68 7.41 13.19 -3.34
C VAL A 68 8.84 12.87 -3.76
N GLY A 69 9.73 13.87 -3.77
CA GLY A 69 11.15 13.67 -4.06
C GLY A 69 11.81 12.62 -3.18
N LYS A 70 11.52 12.65 -1.86
CA LYS A 70 12.01 11.63 -0.92
C LYS A 70 11.53 10.23 -1.28
N ILE A 71 10.24 10.04 -1.56
CA ILE A 71 9.70 8.75 -2.00
C ILE A 71 10.47 8.25 -3.23
N LEU A 72 10.59 9.09 -4.26
CA LEU A 72 11.25 8.71 -5.51
C LEU A 72 12.71 8.31 -5.28
N THR A 73 13.48 9.11 -4.53
CA THR A 73 14.87 8.79 -4.21
C THR A 73 14.99 7.44 -3.49
N MET A 74 14.16 7.21 -2.47
CA MET A 74 14.20 5.95 -1.71
C MET A 74 13.79 4.74 -2.57
N LEU A 75 12.83 4.89 -3.48
CA LEU A 75 12.49 3.81 -4.41
C LEU A 75 13.61 3.51 -5.41
N GLU A 76 14.43 4.50 -5.78
CA GLU A 76 15.66 4.26 -6.56
C GLU A 76 16.75 3.57 -5.73
N ASP A 77 16.83 3.87 -4.43
CA ASP A 77 17.75 3.19 -3.50
C ASP A 77 17.32 1.73 -3.16
N GLY A 78 16.22 1.24 -3.75
CA GLY A 78 15.76 -0.13 -3.61
C GLY A 78 14.77 -0.38 -2.47
N TRP A 79 14.20 0.65 -1.86
CA TRP A 79 13.08 0.46 -0.93
C TRP A 79 11.87 -0.14 -1.67
N GLY A 80 11.21 -1.13 -1.09
CA GLY A 80 10.03 -1.74 -1.70
C GLY A 80 8.82 -0.81 -1.62
N LEU A 81 8.53 -0.35 -0.41
CA LEU A 81 7.41 0.54 -0.11
C LEU A 81 7.92 1.72 0.73
N VAL A 82 7.52 2.94 0.37
CA VAL A 82 7.85 4.16 1.12
C VAL A 82 6.57 4.91 1.47
N ALA A 83 6.19 4.85 2.74
CA ALA A 83 5.01 5.47 3.33
C ALA A 83 5.43 6.65 4.21
N LEU A 84 5.20 7.87 3.73
CA LEU A 84 5.46 9.09 4.51
C LEU A 84 4.23 9.54 5.32
N TYR A 85 3.10 8.85 5.18
CA TYR A 85 2.01 8.89 6.14
C TYR A 85 1.22 7.58 6.09
N ARG A 86 1.78 6.50 6.65
CA ARG A 86 1.16 5.14 6.61
C ARG A 86 0.65 4.81 5.19
N PHE A 87 -0.49 4.14 5.07
CA PHE A 87 -1.20 3.93 3.80
C PHE A 87 -2.05 5.15 3.36
N GLY A 88 -1.84 6.32 3.97
CA GLY A 88 -2.45 7.59 3.55
C GLY A 88 -1.63 8.35 2.50
N PHE A 89 -0.31 8.17 2.48
CA PHE A 89 0.57 8.69 1.44
C PHE A 89 1.82 7.80 1.31
N PHE A 90 1.86 7.00 0.24
CA PHE A 90 2.90 5.99 0.02
C PHE A 90 3.20 5.75 -1.45
N GLY A 91 4.41 5.30 -1.76
CA GLY A 91 4.81 4.94 -3.11
C GLY A 91 5.60 3.64 -3.21
N PHE A 92 5.55 3.04 -4.39
CA PHE A 92 6.23 1.80 -4.74
C PHE A 92 6.44 1.70 -6.27
N LYS A 93 7.38 0.87 -6.69
CA LYS A 93 7.51 0.44 -8.11
C LYS A 93 6.58 -0.74 -8.37
N LYS A 94 5.96 -0.83 -9.55
CA LYS A 94 5.12 -1.98 -9.93
C LYS A 94 5.86 -3.31 -9.88
N ASP A 95 7.17 -3.30 -10.00
CA ASP A 95 8.03 -4.45 -9.73
C ASP A 95 7.79 -5.09 -8.36
N LEU A 96 7.44 -4.30 -7.34
CA LEU A 96 7.03 -4.83 -6.05
C LEU A 96 5.79 -5.70 -6.19
N ILE A 97 4.78 -5.20 -6.90
CA ILE A 97 3.51 -5.90 -7.13
C ILE A 97 3.73 -7.19 -7.92
N ARG A 98 4.63 -7.17 -8.90
CA ARG A 98 5.04 -8.37 -9.65
C ARG A 98 5.75 -9.38 -8.75
N LYS A 99 6.46 -8.92 -7.70
CA LYS A 99 7.21 -9.76 -6.77
C LYS A 99 6.36 -10.39 -5.67
N ILE A 100 5.46 -9.62 -5.06
CA ILE A 100 4.70 -10.05 -3.87
C ILE A 100 3.18 -10.17 -4.08
N GLY A 101 2.71 -9.85 -5.29
CA GLY A 101 1.28 -9.83 -5.64
C GLY A 101 0.61 -8.48 -5.36
N PHE A 102 -0.58 -8.33 -5.94
CA PHE A 102 -1.45 -7.16 -5.74
C PHE A 102 -1.94 -7.03 -4.29
N PHE A 103 -2.65 -5.94 -4.00
CA PHE A 103 -3.41 -5.84 -2.76
C PHE A 103 -4.54 -6.86 -2.80
N ASP A 104 -4.75 -7.58 -1.70
CA ASP A 104 -5.77 -8.62 -1.66
C ASP A 104 -7.17 -7.97 -1.59
N GLU A 105 -7.90 -8.07 -2.70
CA GLU A 105 -9.25 -7.52 -2.88
C GLU A 105 -10.30 -8.22 -2.02
N ARG A 106 -9.97 -9.38 -1.41
CA ARG A 106 -10.85 -10.11 -0.49
C ARG A 106 -11.01 -9.40 0.87
N PHE A 107 -10.19 -8.38 1.17
CA PHE A 107 -10.38 -7.48 2.31
C PHE A 107 -11.54 -6.49 2.07
N ILE A 108 -12.75 -7.02 1.94
CA ILE A 108 -13.97 -6.26 1.65
C ILE A 108 -14.34 -5.35 2.84
N GLY A 109 -14.70 -4.10 2.53
CA GLY A 109 -15.05 -3.10 3.54
C GLY A 109 -13.86 -2.43 4.24
N GLY A 110 -12.63 -2.81 3.87
CA GLY A 110 -11.40 -2.23 4.40
C GLY A 110 -11.02 -2.70 5.81
N GLY A 111 -9.78 -2.41 6.19
CA GLY A 111 -9.10 -2.91 7.38
C GLY A 111 -8.23 -4.12 7.07
N TYR A 112 -7.12 -4.23 7.81
CA TYR A 112 -6.13 -5.31 7.73
C TYR A 112 -5.30 -5.39 6.43
N GLU A 113 -5.65 -4.65 5.37
CA GLU A 113 -4.89 -4.69 4.12
C GLU A 113 -3.46 -4.12 4.26
N ASP A 114 -3.27 -3.13 5.13
CA ASP A 114 -1.97 -2.56 5.47
C ASP A 114 -1.09 -3.58 6.21
N VAL A 115 -1.65 -4.27 7.19
CA VAL A 115 -0.98 -5.35 7.95
C VAL A 115 -0.65 -6.54 7.05
N ASP A 116 -1.57 -6.94 6.18
CA ASP A 116 -1.33 -7.99 5.18
C ASP A 116 -0.14 -7.64 4.28
N PHE A 117 -0.14 -6.43 3.74
CA PHE A 117 0.91 -5.99 2.82
C PHE A 117 2.27 -5.91 3.52
N ALA A 118 2.33 -5.38 4.74
CA ALA A 118 3.55 -5.34 5.55
C ALA A 118 4.12 -6.74 5.85
N ARG A 119 3.26 -7.73 6.12
CA ARG A 119 3.66 -9.13 6.33
C ARG A 119 4.24 -9.76 5.07
N ARG A 120 3.67 -9.46 3.91
CA ARG A 120 4.20 -9.95 2.62
C ARG A 120 5.54 -9.33 2.27
N LEU A 121 5.75 -8.05 2.62
CA LEU A 121 7.08 -7.43 2.53
C LEU A 121 8.10 -8.18 3.41
N LYS A 122 7.74 -8.54 4.65
CA LYS A 122 8.61 -9.34 5.54
C LYS A 122 8.88 -10.73 4.99
N GLU A 123 7.84 -11.45 4.55
CA GLU A 123 7.96 -12.81 3.98
C GLU A 123 8.88 -12.82 2.74
N ALA A 124 8.82 -11.76 1.92
CA ALA A 124 9.67 -11.61 0.74
C ALA A 124 11.06 -10.99 1.01
N ASN A 125 11.38 -10.66 2.28
CA ASN A 125 12.58 -9.93 2.71
C ASN A 125 12.79 -8.59 1.98
N ILE A 126 11.75 -7.75 1.90
CA ILE A 126 11.77 -6.47 1.17
C ILE A 126 11.63 -5.29 2.15
N GLY A 127 12.53 -4.32 2.07
CA GLY A 127 12.54 -3.13 2.91
C GLY A 127 11.27 -2.27 2.81
N TYR A 128 10.80 -1.82 3.96
CA TYR A 128 9.62 -0.98 4.13
C TYR A 128 9.95 0.26 4.97
N TYR A 129 9.70 1.45 4.42
CA TYR A 129 9.76 2.70 5.16
C TYR A 129 8.35 3.16 5.52
N GLU A 130 8.07 3.33 6.81
CA GLU A 130 6.82 3.84 7.33
C GLU A 130 7.07 4.91 8.38
N ASN A 131 6.47 6.08 8.16
CA ASN A 131 6.53 7.21 9.08
C ASN A 131 5.31 8.13 8.92
N GLU A 132 5.26 9.20 9.71
CA GLU A 132 4.28 10.29 9.63
C GLU A 132 5.01 11.64 9.46
N GLU A 133 5.45 11.91 8.23
CA GLU A 133 6.34 13.05 7.90
C GLU A 133 5.67 14.19 7.14
N ILE A 134 4.39 14.03 6.78
CA ILE A 134 3.61 15.06 6.12
C ILE A 134 2.42 15.46 6.98
N ASP A 135 1.92 16.67 6.73
CA ASP A 135 0.68 17.12 7.34
C ASP A 135 -0.48 16.23 6.89
N TYR A 136 -1.42 16.04 7.80
CA TYR A 136 -2.58 15.19 7.56
C TYR A 136 -3.81 15.73 8.28
N ILE A 137 -4.92 15.77 7.54
CA ILE A 137 -6.19 16.20 8.12
C ILE A 137 -6.81 15.06 8.91
N TYR A 138 -6.97 15.25 10.21
CA TYR A 138 -7.66 14.29 11.08
C TYR A 138 -9.17 14.38 10.91
N LEU A 139 -9.70 13.55 10.02
CA LEU A 139 -11.13 13.35 9.82
C LEU A 139 -11.48 11.86 9.82
N PRO A 140 -12.70 11.50 10.28
CA PRO A 140 -13.26 10.16 10.10
C PRO A 140 -13.19 9.70 8.64
N THR A 141 -13.23 8.39 8.44
CA THR A 141 -13.38 7.82 7.11
C THR A 141 -14.72 8.26 6.51
N SER A 142 -14.71 8.66 5.24
CA SER A 142 -15.90 8.89 4.43
C SER A 142 -16.31 7.64 3.65
N TRP A 143 -15.54 6.55 3.76
CA TRP A 143 -15.87 5.28 3.14
C TRP A 143 -16.95 4.59 3.99
N ASN A 144 -18.19 4.70 3.53
CA ASN A 144 -19.36 4.06 4.15
C ASN A 144 -19.49 2.62 3.65
N TYR A 145 -18.48 1.80 3.91
CA TYR A 145 -18.61 0.37 3.67
C TYR A 145 -19.63 -0.22 4.63
N GLU A 146 -20.33 -1.26 4.17
CA GLU A 146 -21.20 -2.02 5.05
C GLU A 146 -20.36 -2.59 6.20
N LYS A 147 -20.77 -2.30 7.44
CA LYS A 147 -20.11 -2.82 8.64
C LYS A 147 -20.27 -4.33 8.67
N SER A 148 -19.24 -5.03 8.20
CA SER A 148 -19.18 -6.49 8.11
C SER A 148 -17.87 -6.98 8.74
N SER A 149 -17.80 -8.29 9.03
CA SER A 149 -16.58 -8.92 9.50
C SER A 149 -15.67 -9.38 8.37
N PHE A 150 -16.00 -9.13 7.09
CA PHE A 150 -15.34 -9.76 5.94
C PHE A 150 -13.82 -9.56 5.90
N ALA A 151 -13.33 -8.33 6.06
CA ALA A 151 -11.89 -8.07 6.10
C ALA A 151 -11.19 -8.79 7.27
N ARG A 152 -11.84 -8.82 8.44
CA ARG A 152 -11.32 -9.53 9.62
C ARG A 152 -11.30 -11.04 9.42
N ASP A 153 -12.38 -11.60 8.90
CA ASP A 153 -12.50 -13.05 8.66
C ASP A 153 -11.50 -13.48 7.60
N GLN A 154 -11.34 -12.68 6.55
CA GLN A 154 -10.31 -12.88 5.53
C GLN A 154 -8.90 -12.82 6.13
N TYR A 155 -8.64 -11.85 7.01
CA TYR A 155 -7.35 -11.74 7.69
C TYR A 155 -7.00 -13.01 8.47
N PHE A 156 -7.90 -13.48 9.33
CA PHE A 156 -7.66 -14.66 10.17
C PHE A 156 -7.73 -15.98 9.40
N LYS A 157 -8.38 -15.99 8.23
CA LYS A 157 -8.26 -17.10 7.27
C LYS A 157 -6.86 -17.14 6.65
N LYS A 158 -6.32 -15.99 6.27
CA LYS A 158 -5.00 -15.88 5.61
C LYS A 158 -3.83 -16.02 6.56
N TRP A 159 -3.94 -15.50 7.78
CA TRP A 159 -2.82 -15.41 8.72
C TRP A 159 -3.13 -16.13 10.04
N LYS A 160 -2.25 -17.04 10.42
CA LYS A 160 -2.17 -17.62 11.77
C LYS A 160 -1.12 -16.90 12.59
N GLU A 161 -1.46 -16.54 13.82
CA GLU A 161 -0.53 -15.90 14.73
C GLU A 161 -0.36 -16.79 15.97
N GLU A 162 0.86 -17.24 16.23
CA GLU A 162 1.23 -18.13 17.33
C GLU A 162 2.52 -17.65 17.97
N GLY A 163 2.41 -16.84 19.04
CA GLY A 163 3.57 -16.24 19.67
C GLY A 163 4.35 -15.35 18.69
N TYR A 164 5.63 -15.67 18.46
CA TYR A 164 6.51 -14.97 17.51
C TYR A 164 6.48 -15.56 16.10
N VAL A 165 5.55 -16.47 15.81
CA VAL A 165 5.42 -17.09 14.49
C VAL A 165 4.14 -16.62 13.83
N ILE A 166 4.26 -16.13 12.60
CA ILE A 166 3.12 -15.87 11.73
C ILE A 166 3.19 -16.81 10.53
N THR A 167 2.12 -17.58 10.33
CA THR A 167 2.02 -18.51 9.20
C THR A 167 0.98 -18.03 8.20
N ARG A 168 1.37 -17.85 6.94
CA ARG A 168 0.43 -17.62 5.83
C ARG A 168 -0.23 -18.95 5.45
N ARG A 169 -1.56 -19.02 5.55
CA ARG A 169 -2.37 -20.19 5.20
C ARG A 169 -3.03 -20.11 3.83
N LEU A 170 -3.18 -18.89 3.31
CA LEU A 170 -3.88 -18.65 2.05
C LEU A 170 -2.93 -17.98 1.07
N ALA A 171 -2.88 -18.51 -0.15
CA ALA A 171 -2.09 -17.95 -1.23
C ALA A 171 -2.63 -16.57 -1.67
N GLU A 172 -1.78 -15.81 -2.36
CA GLU A 172 -2.21 -14.58 -3.02
C GLU A 172 -3.21 -14.91 -4.12
N GLU A 173 -4.28 -14.12 -4.18
CA GLU A 173 -5.27 -14.22 -5.24
C GLU A 173 -4.64 -13.86 -6.58
N LYS A 174 -4.95 -14.63 -7.63
CA LYS A 174 -4.50 -14.35 -8.99
C LYS A 174 -5.56 -13.50 -9.69
N TYR A 175 -5.29 -12.20 -9.78
CA TYR A 175 -6.10 -11.29 -10.57
C TYR A 175 -5.65 -11.29 -12.03
N ASP A 176 -6.58 -11.14 -12.98
CA ASP A 176 -6.31 -11.02 -14.42
C ASP A 176 -5.72 -9.65 -14.83
N TYR A 177 -5.02 -8.99 -13.91
CA TYR A 177 -4.37 -7.71 -14.15
C TYR A 177 -3.02 -7.89 -14.83
N ASN A 178 -2.84 -7.22 -15.96
CA ASN A 178 -1.57 -7.17 -16.64
C ASN A 178 -0.88 -5.82 -16.39
N ILE A 179 0.25 -5.85 -15.67
CA ILE A 179 1.12 -4.69 -15.45
C ILE A 179 2.47 -4.85 -16.16
N GLY A 180 2.59 -5.78 -17.10
CA GLY A 180 3.83 -6.09 -17.82
C GLY A 180 4.80 -6.98 -17.02
N PRO A 181 5.94 -7.35 -17.64
CA PRO A 181 6.92 -8.25 -17.02
C PRO A 181 7.71 -7.59 -15.90
N TYR A 182 8.31 -8.43 -15.05
CA TYR A 182 9.23 -7.99 -13.99
C TYR A 182 10.49 -7.35 -14.58
N GLN A 183 10.87 -6.18 -14.06
CA GLN A 183 11.97 -5.35 -14.57
C GLN A 183 13.28 -5.53 -13.78
N GLY A 184 13.29 -6.38 -12.75
CA GLY A 184 14.52 -6.75 -12.05
C GLY A 184 14.95 -5.81 -10.92
N THR A 185 14.03 -5.05 -10.32
CA THR A 185 14.34 -4.21 -9.16
C THR A 185 14.97 -5.03 -8.03
N ILE A 186 16.16 -4.64 -7.61
CA ILE A 186 16.85 -5.19 -6.44
C ILE A 186 16.34 -4.44 -5.20
N PHE A 187 15.60 -5.14 -4.36
CA PHE A 187 15.09 -4.56 -3.12
C PHE A 187 16.10 -4.67 -2.00
N ILE A 188 16.16 -3.66 -1.14
CA ILE A 188 16.87 -3.77 0.13
C ILE A 188 16.16 -4.78 1.04
N GLU A 189 16.89 -5.35 1.98
CA GLU A 189 16.37 -6.35 2.91
C GLU A 189 15.42 -5.76 3.96
N PHE A 190 14.50 -6.57 4.49
CA PHE A 190 13.47 -6.13 5.43
C PHE A 190 14.07 -5.69 6.78
N ASP A 191 15.22 -6.23 7.18
CA ASP A 191 15.89 -5.87 8.44
C ASP A 191 16.23 -4.36 8.53
N LYS A 192 16.51 -3.74 7.37
CA LYS A 192 16.76 -2.30 7.19
C LYS A 192 15.51 -1.43 7.25
N SER A 193 14.32 -2.03 7.33
CA SER A 193 13.05 -1.30 7.36
C SER A 193 13.00 -0.27 8.49
N ILE A 194 12.28 0.82 8.29
CA ILE A 194 11.98 1.80 9.34
C ILE A 194 10.46 1.76 9.50
N LEU A 195 9.98 1.38 10.68
CA LEU A 195 8.56 1.10 10.91
C LEU A 195 8.04 1.91 12.08
N MET A 196 6.76 2.25 12.04
CA MET A 196 6.10 2.90 13.17
C MET A 196 5.95 1.93 14.36
N PRO A 197 5.95 2.43 15.61
CA PRO A 197 5.94 1.58 16.81
C PRO A 197 4.74 0.60 16.91
N TYR A 198 3.60 0.95 16.29
CA TYR A 198 2.38 0.14 16.37
C TYR A 198 2.38 -1.07 15.41
N GLN A 199 3.28 -1.14 14.43
CA GLN A 199 3.46 -2.37 13.64
C GLN A 199 4.14 -3.48 14.45
N GLY A 200 4.45 -3.20 15.72
CA GLY A 200 5.02 -4.15 16.66
C GLY A 200 6.41 -4.62 16.24
N ASN A 201 6.84 -5.71 16.86
CA ASN A 201 8.10 -6.36 16.56
C ASN A 201 8.02 -7.23 15.29
N ILE A 202 7.32 -6.81 14.22
CA ILE A 202 7.26 -7.58 12.95
C ILE A 202 8.65 -7.93 12.41
N LYS A 203 9.67 -7.13 12.75
CA LYS A 203 11.07 -7.45 12.49
C LYS A 203 11.55 -8.74 13.16
N GLU A 204 11.11 -9.00 14.39
CA GLU A 204 11.45 -10.18 15.21
C GLU A 204 10.54 -11.38 14.93
N ILE A 205 9.42 -11.17 14.25
CA ILE A 205 8.49 -12.24 13.89
C ILE A 205 9.12 -13.16 12.84
N ILE A 206 8.94 -14.47 13.06
CA ILE A 206 9.29 -15.52 12.13
C ILE A 206 8.10 -15.74 11.19
N MET A 207 8.32 -15.51 9.90
CA MET A 207 7.33 -15.80 8.86
C MET A 207 7.43 -17.26 8.43
N LYS A 208 6.28 -17.92 8.29
CA LYS A 208 6.13 -19.25 7.72
C LYS A 208 5.03 -19.26 6.67
N THR A 209 5.06 -20.28 5.82
CA THR A 209 4.06 -20.50 4.79
C THR A 209 3.58 -21.94 4.90
N ASP A 210 2.26 -22.13 5.00
CA ASP A 210 1.60 -23.43 5.11
C ASP A 210 0.30 -23.34 4.31
N LEU A 211 0.43 -23.42 2.99
CA LEU A 211 -0.71 -23.24 2.09
C LEU A 211 -1.55 -24.52 2.13
N GLU A 212 -2.78 -24.42 2.62
CA GLU A 212 -3.76 -25.48 2.42
C GLU A 212 -4.03 -25.59 0.90
N GLU A 213 -3.84 -26.79 0.33
CA GLU A 213 -4.10 -27.10 -1.09
C GLU A 213 -5.58 -26.93 -1.46
#